data_AF-A0A7C9VIN3-F1
#
_entry.id   AF-A0A7C9VIN3-F1
#
_cell.length_a   1.000
_cell.length_b   1.000
_cell.length_c   1.000
_cell.angle_alpha   90.00
_cell.angle_beta   90.00
_cell.angle_gamma   90.00
#
_symmetry.space_group_name_H-M   'P 1'
#
loop_
_entity.id
_entity.type
_entity.pdbx_description
1 polymer ?
#
loop_
_entity_poly.entity_id
_entity_poly.type
_entity_poly.pdbx_seq_one_letter_code
_entity_poly.pdbx_strand_id
1 'polypeptide(L)'
;ATPMVMTAVEQRRINFLDMSDKDTVVAVAHDYPRSFETIRQVWPGTKQIVVINGASPNERFWRDEIQKDAELFKDRVQFIWYDDISFSDILKNSAVLPPDTAIFWHLMNVDATGVVYEGDTALRRLHAVSNAPIFSYDDGFFGQEIVGGPMYSVHDLSSLTAGVAIRILGGEKPGDIKIPSVRYADPKFDWRELQRWHISENNLPPGSQVLFREPGLWAKYHWQASLITGVILIQGVLISGLLHERRRRRVAEVEFRQRLAELARLNRHSAFSELTTSIAHEINQPLGSILTNAETAELMLKSSSPNLEEVKEILSDIKRDDQRASEVIRRLRSLLKKTPFEVRDVDLNDTIREVIRFVAALAHGRDIELRHATTSA
;
A
#
# COMPACT_ATOMS: atom_id res chain seq x y z
N ALA A 1 -71.28 -24.28 5.90
CA ALA A 1 -70.56 -23.18 5.21
C ALA A 1 -69.30 -22.89 6.00
N THR A 2 -68.16 -22.95 5.31
CA THR A 2 -66.80 -22.85 5.87
C THR A 2 -66.46 -21.39 6.15
N PRO A 3 -65.80 -21.06 7.29
CA PRO A 3 -65.24 -19.72 7.52
C PRO A 3 -64.29 -19.29 6.40
N MET A 4 -64.34 -18.03 5.99
CA MET A 4 -63.46 -17.47 4.97
C MET A 4 -62.67 -16.29 5.53
N VAL A 5 -61.35 -16.30 5.29
CA VAL A 5 -60.45 -15.17 5.57
C VAL A 5 -59.92 -14.68 4.24
N MET A 6 -60.23 -13.44 3.90
CA MET A 6 -59.65 -12.74 2.75
C MET A 6 -58.47 -11.89 3.21
N THR A 7 -57.38 -11.87 2.44
CA THR A 7 -56.17 -11.10 2.77
C THR A 7 -55.62 -10.41 1.53
N ALA A 8 -54.80 -9.37 1.74
CA ALA A 8 -54.26 -8.52 0.68
C ALA A 8 -55.33 -7.89 -0.22
N VAL A 9 -56.59 -7.81 0.24
CA VAL A 9 -57.68 -7.20 -0.52
C VAL A 9 -57.68 -5.71 -0.24
N GLU A 10 -57.62 -4.91 -1.29
CA GLU A 10 -57.64 -3.47 -1.11
C GLU A 10 -59.03 -2.96 -0.75
N GLN A 11 -59.10 -2.07 0.25
CA GLN A 11 -60.32 -1.64 0.92
C GLN A 11 -61.39 -1.06 -0.02
N ARG A 12 -61.00 -0.39 -1.11
CA ARG A 12 -61.91 0.19 -2.11
C ARG A 12 -62.60 -0.88 -2.95
N ARG A 13 -62.07 -2.10 -2.97
CA ARG A 13 -62.68 -3.27 -3.63
C ARG A 13 -63.57 -4.10 -2.72
N ILE A 14 -63.63 -3.77 -1.43
CA ILE A 14 -64.43 -4.52 -0.46
C ILE A 14 -65.81 -3.89 -0.35
N ASN A 15 -66.85 -4.64 -0.69
CA ASN A 15 -68.20 -4.29 -0.27
C ASN A 15 -68.50 -4.95 1.08
N PHE A 16 -68.26 -4.20 2.17
CA PHE A 16 -68.47 -4.71 3.54
C PHE A 16 -69.93 -5.10 3.81
N LEU A 17 -70.90 -4.60 3.02
CA LEU A 17 -72.32 -4.95 3.16
C LEU A 17 -72.65 -6.35 2.62
N ASP A 18 -71.82 -6.88 1.70
CA ASP A 18 -72.00 -8.20 1.10
C ASP A 18 -71.30 -9.30 1.92
N MET A 19 -70.54 -8.94 2.96
CA MET A 19 -69.84 -9.88 3.82
C MET A 19 -70.80 -10.56 4.80
N SER A 20 -70.75 -11.89 4.88
CA SER A 20 -71.53 -12.65 5.86
C SER A 20 -70.84 -12.71 7.23
N ASP A 21 -71.57 -13.17 8.25
CA ASP A 21 -71.03 -13.44 9.60
C ASP A 21 -69.90 -14.49 9.63
N LYS A 22 -69.66 -15.18 8.50
CA LYS A 22 -68.62 -16.22 8.33
C LYS A 22 -67.40 -15.71 7.58
N ASP A 23 -67.41 -14.44 7.18
CA ASP A 23 -66.34 -13.82 6.43
C ASP A 23 -65.63 -12.80 7.29
N THR A 24 -64.31 -12.76 7.16
CA THR A 24 -63.49 -11.66 7.65
C THR A 24 -62.45 -11.29 6.61
N VAL A 25 -61.94 -10.08 6.72
CA VAL A 25 -60.97 -9.55 5.76
C VAL A 25 -59.86 -8.82 6.51
N VAL A 26 -58.63 -9.11 6.11
CA VAL A 26 -57.46 -8.32 6.44
C VAL A 26 -57.18 -7.44 5.23
N ALA A 27 -57.79 -6.25 5.25
CA ALA A 27 -57.76 -5.32 4.14
C ALA A 27 -56.45 -4.52 4.10
N VAL A 28 -56.14 -4.00 2.93
CA VAL A 28 -55.02 -3.08 2.70
C VAL A 28 -55.54 -1.74 2.21
N ALA A 29 -54.83 -0.66 2.53
CA ALA A 29 -55.17 0.68 2.08
C ALA A 29 -53.94 1.31 1.42
N HIS A 30 -53.97 1.42 0.09
CA HIS A 30 -52.93 2.13 -0.65
C HIS A 30 -53.10 3.64 -0.52
N ASP A 31 -51.99 4.34 -0.31
CA ASP A 31 -51.92 5.80 -0.20
C ASP A 31 -50.94 6.34 -1.25
N TYR A 32 -51.34 6.26 -2.51
CA TYR A 32 -50.51 6.76 -3.63
C TYR A 32 -50.12 8.24 -3.48
N PRO A 33 -50.97 9.15 -2.94
CA PRO A 33 -50.55 10.52 -2.65
C PRO A 33 -49.33 10.58 -1.73
N ARG A 34 -49.26 9.76 -0.68
CA ARG A 34 -48.07 9.66 0.18
C ARG A 34 -46.85 9.16 -0.58
N SER A 35 -47.01 8.22 -1.51
CA SER A 35 -45.90 7.76 -2.37
C SER A 35 -45.39 8.88 -3.29
N PHE A 36 -46.29 9.63 -3.94
CA PHE A 36 -45.92 10.73 -4.83
C PHE A 36 -45.27 11.91 -4.09
N GLU A 37 -45.77 12.25 -2.90
CA GLU A 37 -45.11 13.25 -2.05
C GLU A 37 -43.72 12.78 -1.61
N THR A 38 -43.57 11.49 -1.26
CA THR A 38 -42.27 10.90 -0.92
C THR A 38 -41.29 11.00 -2.08
N ILE A 39 -41.70 10.68 -3.31
CA ILE A 39 -40.86 10.81 -4.51
C ILE A 39 -40.37 12.26 -4.67
N ARG A 40 -41.27 13.23 -4.56
CA ARG A 40 -40.91 14.66 -4.66
C ARG A 40 -40.00 15.11 -3.51
N GLN A 41 -40.20 14.61 -2.30
CA GLN A 41 -39.36 14.98 -1.17
C GLN A 41 -37.94 14.42 -1.34
N VAL A 42 -37.84 13.14 -1.67
CA VAL A 42 -36.58 12.39 -1.83
C VAL A 42 -35.81 12.88 -3.06
N TRP A 43 -36.51 13.15 -4.16
CA TRP A 43 -35.98 13.70 -5.41
C TRP A 43 -36.65 15.05 -5.76
N PRO A 44 -36.22 16.17 -5.14
CA PRO A 44 -36.87 17.49 -5.29
C PRO A 44 -36.94 18.04 -6.70
N GLY A 45 -36.07 17.58 -7.60
CA GLY A 45 -36.04 17.97 -9.01
C GLY A 45 -37.13 17.32 -9.86
N THR A 46 -37.95 16.41 -9.32
CA THR A 46 -38.96 15.66 -10.08
C THR A 46 -40.02 16.59 -10.69
N LYS A 47 -40.10 16.61 -12.03
CA LYS A 47 -41.18 17.25 -12.79
C LYS A 47 -42.10 16.27 -13.49
N GLN A 48 -41.61 15.05 -13.74
CA GLN A 48 -42.35 14.00 -14.43
C GLN A 48 -42.32 12.71 -13.60
N ILE A 49 -43.45 12.03 -13.50
CA ILE A 49 -43.53 10.68 -12.93
C ILE A 49 -44.09 9.76 -14.02
N VAL A 50 -43.26 8.82 -14.47
CA VAL A 50 -43.69 7.72 -15.32
C VAL A 50 -44.28 6.63 -14.44
N VAL A 51 -45.57 6.33 -14.62
CA VAL A 51 -46.25 5.27 -13.89
C VAL A 51 -46.22 4.00 -14.72
N ILE A 52 -45.58 2.98 -14.18
CA ILE A 52 -45.53 1.66 -14.80
C ILE A 52 -46.58 0.77 -14.15
N ASN A 53 -47.60 0.49 -14.94
CA ASN A 53 -48.72 -0.37 -14.61
C ASN A 53 -49.01 -1.23 -15.84
N GLY A 54 -49.33 -2.52 -15.66
CA GLY A 54 -49.74 -3.37 -16.77
C GLY A 54 -51.17 -3.11 -17.23
N ALA A 55 -51.70 -4.02 -18.04
CA ALA A 55 -52.93 -3.89 -18.79
C ALA A 55 -53.96 -4.99 -18.47
N SER A 56 -53.78 -5.82 -17.45
CA SER A 56 -54.81 -6.79 -17.01
C SER A 56 -56.05 -6.08 -16.45
N PRO A 57 -57.20 -6.77 -16.28
CA PRO A 57 -58.38 -6.18 -15.65
C PRO A 57 -58.13 -5.60 -14.26
N ASN A 58 -57.27 -6.23 -13.46
CA ASN A 58 -56.89 -5.72 -12.14
C ASN A 58 -56.02 -4.46 -12.25
N GLU A 59 -55.10 -4.44 -13.20
CA GLU A 59 -54.22 -3.28 -13.42
C GLU A 59 -54.99 -2.09 -14.00
N ARG A 60 -55.99 -2.29 -14.85
CA ARG A 60 -56.89 -1.21 -15.31
C ARG A 60 -57.66 -0.56 -14.17
N PHE A 61 -58.17 -1.37 -13.23
CA PHE A 61 -58.79 -0.83 -12.01
C PHE A 61 -57.79 0.05 -11.24
N TRP A 62 -56.57 -0.43 -11.06
CA TRP A 62 -55.53 0.35 -10.36
C TRP A 62 -55.14 1.62 -11.09
N ARG A 63 -55.03 1.58 -12.42
CA ARG A 63 -54.75 2.75 -13.23
C ARG A 63 -55.76 3.87 -12.98
N ASP A 64 -57.05 3.55 -12.91
CA ASP A 64 -58.09 4.55 -12.65
C ASP A 64 -58.01 5.12 -11.23
N GLU A 65 -57.71 4.30 -10.22
CA GLU A 65 -57.51 4.76 -8.84
C GLU A 65 -56.26 5.63 -8.69
N ILE A 66 -55.14 5.21 -9.29
CA ILE A 66 -53.88 5.99 -9.27
C ILE A 66 -54.08 7.31 -10.02
N GLN A 67 -54.80 7.33 -11.15
CA GLN A 67 -55.11 8.57 -11.88
C GLN A 67 -55.87 9.55 -10.99
N LYS A 68 -56.89 9.10 -10.25
CA LYS A 68 -57.64 9.96 -9.31
C LYS A 68 -56.72 10.59 -8.25
N ASP A 69 -55.83 9.79 -7.68
CA ASP A 69 -54.86 10.25 -6.68
C ASP A 69 -53.80 11.19 -7.31
N ALA A 70 -53.42 10.96 -8.58
CA ALA A 70 -52.48 11.80 -9.34
C ALA A 70 -53.05 13.18 -9.69
N GLU A 71 -54.37 13.34 -9.82
CA GLU A 71 -55.02 14.65 -10.06
C GLU A 71 -54.70 15.68 -8.97
N LEU A 72 -54.43 15.22 -7.74
CA LEU A 72 -54.01 16.09 -6.62
C LEU A 72 -52.65 16.76 -6.86
N PHE A 73 -51.87 16.25 -7.82
CA PHE A 73 -50.50 16.67 -8.11
C PHE A 73 -50.35 17.27 -9.52
N LYS A 74 -51.44 17.43 -10.29
CA LYS A 74 -51.41 17.88 -11.69
C LYS A 74 -50.68 19.21 -11.93
N ASP A 75 -50.73 20.11 -10.94
CA ASP A 75 -50.08 21.43 -11.00
C ASP A 75 -48.62 21.39 -10.55
N ARG A 76 -48.15 20.24 -10.03
CA ARG A 76 -46.83 20.05 -9.44
C ARG A 76 -45.95 19.09 -10.26
N VAL A 77 -46.54 18.06 -10.86
CA VAL A 77 -45.85 16.98 -11.60
C VAL A 77 -46.72 16.54 -12.77
N GLN A 78 -46.09 16.26 -13.91
CA GLN A 78 -46.73 15.59 -15.03
C GLN A 78 -46.66 14.07 -14.88
N PHE A 79 -47.80 13.39 -14.99
CA PHE A 79 -47.85 11.93 -15.00
C PHE A 79 -47.85 11.40 -16.44
N ILE A 80 -47.03 10.38 -16.69
CA ILE A 80 -46.94 9.69 -17.97
C ILE A 80 -47.29 8.22 -17.72
N TRP A 81 -48.22 7.68 -18.49
CA TRP A 81 -48.77 6.34 -18.30
C TRP A 81 -48.25 5.41 -19.38
N TYR A 82 -47.75 4.24 -18.98
CA TYR A 82 -47.18 3.23 -19.87
C TYR A 82 -48.04 1.95 -19.95
N ASP A 83 -49.32 2.03 -19.58
CA ASP A 83 -50.26 0.90 -19.57
C ASP A 83 -50.80 0.53 -20.97
N ASP A 84 -50.50 1.31 -22.00
CA ASP A 84 -50.96 1.15 -23.38
C ASP A 84 -49.86 0.71 -24.38
N ILE A 85 -48.64 0.47 -23.89
CA ILE A 85 -47.49 0.05 -24.72
C ILE A 85 -46.94 -1.32 -24.32
N SER A 86 -46.18 -1.94 -25.23
CA SER A 86 -45.51 -3.21 -24.96
C SER A 86 -44.42 -3.03 -23.90
N PHE A 87 -44.11 -4.08 -23.15
CA PHE A 87 -43.01 -4.00 -22.18
C PHE A 87 -41.65 -3.72 -22.85
N SER A 88 -41.46 -4.16 -24.11
CA SER A 88 -40.27 -3.83 -24.88
C SER A 88 -40.14 -2.33 -25.13
N ASP A 89 -41.26 -1.65 -25.40
CA ASP A 89 -41.28 -0.20 -25.58
C ASP A 89 -41.12 0.55 -24.24
N ILE A 90 -41.65 0.00 -23.15
CA ILE A 90 -41.39 0.49 -21.79
C ILE A 90 -39.88 0.51 -21.52
N LEU A 91 -39.17 -0.59 -21.79
CA LEU A 91 -37.72 -0.66 -21.61
C LEU A 91 -36.98 0.38 -22.46
N LYS A 92 -37.37 0.51 -23.74
CA LYS A 92 -36.75 1.45 -24.67
C LYS A 92 -36.95 2.91 -24.23
N ASN A 93 -38.17 3.27 -23.82
CA ASN A 93 -38.51 4.63 -23.42
C ASN A 93 -37.89 4.99 -22.06
N SER A 94 -37.85 4.03 -21.12
CA SER A 94 -37.25 4.21 -19.79
C SER A 94 -35.73 4.38 -19.80
N ALA A 95 -35.06 4.05 -20.90
CA ALA A 95 -33.61 4.23 -21.06
C ALA A 95 -33.19 5.66 -21.44
N VAL A 96 -34.13 6.49 -21.89
CA VAL A 96 -33.87 7.84 -22.44
C VAL A 96 -34.80 8.90 -21.84
N LEU A 97 -35.21 8.72 -20.60
CA LEU A 97 -36.08 9.67 -19.90
C LEU A 97 -35.36 11.01 -19.63
N PRO A 98 -36.09 12.14 -19.60
CA PRO A 98 -35.55 13.42 -19.15
C PRO A 98 -34.98 13.33 -17.72
N PRO A 99 -33.91 14.09 -17.39
CA PRO A 99 -33.25 14.00 -16.07
C PRO A 99 -34.13 14.33 -14.86
N ASP A 100 -35.25 15.02 -15.05
CA ASP A 100 -36.23 15.39 -14.02
C ASP A 100 -37.40 14.39 -13.91
N THR A 101 -37.21 13.17 -14.43
CA THR A 101 -38.21 12.10 -14.40
C THR A 101 -37.90 11.10 -13.30
N ALA A 102 -38.93 10.70 -12.55
CA ALA A 102 -38.90 9.54 -11.68
C ALA A 102 -39.83 8.46 -12.25
N ILE A 103 -39.52 7.19 -11.98
CA ILE A 103 -40.39 6.07 -12.34
C ILE A 103 -41.11 5.60 -11.07
N PHE A 104 -42.43 5.45 -11.15
CA PHE A 104 -43.22 4.78 -10.13
C PHE A 104 -43.61 3.39 -10.62
N TRP A 105 -42.99 2.37 -10.05
CA TRP A 105 -43.31 0.97 -10.31
C TRP A 105 -44.50 0.55 -9.44
N HIS A 106 -45.64 0.28 -10.09
CA HIS A 106 -46.84 -0.19 -9.42
C HIS A 106 -46.99 -1.72 -9.55
N LEU A 107 -47.36 -2.20 -10.73
CA LEU A 107 -47.65 -3.61 -10.99
C LEU A 107 -47.50 -3.91 -12.48
N MET A 108 -46.84 -5.00 -12.85
CA MET A 108 -46.68 -5.42 -14.24
C MET A 108 -46.83 -6.93 -14.34
N ASN A 109 -48.08 -7.38 -14.46
CA ASN A 109 -48.46 -8.77 -14.67
C ASN A 109 -48.71 -9.07 -16.14
N VAL A 110 -49.34 -8.14 -16.86
CA VAL A 110 -49.65 -8.30 -18.29
C VAL A 110 -49.37 -6.98 -19.00
N ASP A 111 -48.64 -6.97 -20.11
CA ASP A 111 -48.47 -5.74 -20.89
C ASP A 111 -49.63 -5.48 -21.88
N ALA A 112 -49.60 -4.35 -22.59
CA ALA A 112 -50.65 -3.99 -23.55
C ALA A 112 -50.80 -4.98 -24.72
N THR A 113 -49.79 -5.83 -24.95
CA THR A 113 -49.81 -6.88 -25.99
C THR A 113 -50.32 -8.23 -25.47
N GLY A 114 -50.60 -8.33 -24.17
CA GLY A 114 -51.08 -9.55 -23.52
C GLY A 114 -49.98 -10.48 -23.03
N VAL A 115 -48.71 -10.06 -23.03
CA VAL A 115 -47.59 -10.86 -22.53
C VAL A 115 -47.61 -10.84 -21.00
N VAL A 116 -47.52 -12.03 -20.40
CA VAL A 116 -47.52 -12.21 -18.95
C VAL A 116 -46.11 -12.13 -18.38
N TYR A 117 -45.97 -11.44 -17.25
CA TYR A 117 -44.75 -11.29 -16.48
C TYR A 117 -44.99 -11.81 -15.06
N GLU A 118 -44.07 -12.64 -14.57
CA GLU A 118 -44.15 -13.22 -13.24
C GLU A 118 -43.03 -12.66 -12.34
N GLY A 119 -43.40 -12.38 -11.09
CA GLY A 119 -42.49 -11.93 -10.04
C GLY A 119 -41.78 -10.62 -10.38
N ASP A 120 -40.48 -10.58 -10.06
CA ASP A 120 -39.60 -9.42 -10.17
C ASP A 120 -38.89 -9.31 -11.54
N THR A 121 -39.18 -10.21 -12.48
CA THR A 121 -38.42 -10.32 -13.75
C THR A 121 -38.54 -9.07 -14.61
N ALA A 122 -39.74 -8.48 -14.69
CA ALA A 122 -39.97 -7.25 -15.41
C ALA A 122 -39.27 -6.06 -14.73
N LEU A 123 -39.37 -5.95 -13.41
CA LEU A 123 -38.70 -4.87 -12.66
C LEU A 123 -37.18 -4.90 -12.83
N ARG A 124 -36.56 -6.08 -12.76
CA ARG A 124 -35.11 -6.26 -13.00
C ARG A 124 -34.66 -5.80 -14.38
N ARG A 125 -35.42 -6.19 -15.41
CA ARG A 125 -35.14 -5.77 -16.80
C ARG A 125 -35.27 -4.27 -16.98
N LEU A 126 -36.27 -3.66 -16.33
CA LEU A 126 -36.46 -2.22 -16.33
C LEU A 126 -35.30 -1.50 -15.63
N HIS A 127 -34.93 -1.91 -14.42
CA HIS A 127 -33.85 -1.31 -13.64
C HIS A 127 -32.50 -1.33 -14.38
N ALA A 128 -32.23 -2.42 -15.10
CA ALA A 128 -31.00 -2.59 -15.88
C ALA A 128 -30.83 -1.55 -17.00
N VAL A 129 -31.93 -1.04 -17.56
CA VAL A 129 -31.90 -0.07 -18.67
C VAL A 129 -32.27 1.35 -18.24
N SER A 130 -32.93 1.52 -17.09
CA SER A 130 -33.50 2.80 -16.69
C SER A 130 -32.44 3.85 -16.38
N ASN A 131 -32.62 5.04 -16.95
CA ASN A 131 -31.80 6.22 -16.67
C ASN A 131 -32.47 7.19 -15.66
N ALA A 132 -33.50 6.74 -14.96
CA ALA A 132 -34.22 7.45 -13.91
C ALA A 132 -34.37 6.60 -12.63
N PRO A 133 -34.47 7.21 -11.43
CA PRO A 133 -34.72 6.50 -10.19
C PRO A 133 -36.10 5.84 -10.17
N ILE A 134 -36.16 4.58 -9.75
CA ILE A 134 -37.40 3.81 -9.63
C ILE A 134 -37.86 3.78 -8.17
N PHE A 135 -39.09 4.18 -7.92
CA PHE A 135 -39.74 4.14 -6.62
C PHE A 135 -40.90 3.15 -6.64
N SER A 136 -41.18 2.53 -5.50
CA SER A 136 -42.34 1.67 -5.32
C SER A 136 -42.80 1.73 -3.87
N TYR A 137 -43.91 1.06 -3.59
CA TYR A 137 -44.55 1.03 -2.29
C TYR A 137 -44.69 -0.39 -1.73
N ASP A 138 -44.26 -1.43 -2.44
CA ASP A 138 -44.40 -2.82 -2.02
C ASP A 138 -43.02 -3.38 -1.61
N ASP A 139 -42.91 -3.90 -0.39
CA ASP A 139 -41.65 -4.48 0.10
C ASP A 139 -41.27 -5.80 -0.58
N GLY A 140 -42.20 -6.43 -1.31
CA GLY A 140 -41.91 -7.55 -2.21
C GLY A 140 -40.96 -7.20 -3.36
N PHE A 141 -40.85 -5.91 -3.71
CA PHE A 141 -39.91 -5.41 -4.72
C PHE A 141 -38.66 -4.74 -4.11
N PHE A 142 -38.53 -4.73 -2.78
CA PHE A 142 -37.45 -4.02 -2.10
C PHE A 142 -36.22 -4.93 -1.91
N GLY A 143 -35.05 -4.50 -2.40
CA GLY A 143 -33.82 -5.28 -2.21
C GLY A 143 -32.75 -5.17 -3.28
N GLN A 144 -33.00 -4.45 -4.39
CA GLN A 144 -31.99 -4.15 -5.43
C GLN A 144 -32.44 -3.11 -6.46
N GLU A 145 -33.70 -3.14 -6.89
CA GLU A 145 -34.15 -2.49 -8.12
C GLU A 145 -34.83 -1.14 -7.92
N ILE A 146 -35.13 -0.77 -6.67
CA ILE A 146 -35.87 0.44 -6.33
C ILE A 146 -35.12 1.27 -5.29
N VAL A 147 -35.24 2.60 -5.41
CA VAL A 147 -34.75 3.57 -4.43
C VAL A 147 -35.43 3.35 -3.09
N GLY A 148 -36.74 3.10 -3.10
CA GLY A 148 -37.55 2.93 -1.90
C GLY A 148 -38.84 3.72 -1.93
N GLY A 149 -39.40 3.99 -0.75
CA GLY A 149 -40.73 4.59 -0.59
C GLY A 149 -41.42 4.17 0.71
N PRO A 150 -42.65 4.66 0.96
CA PRO A 150 -43.47 4.19 2.05
C PRO A 150 -43.91 2.76 1.74
N MET A 151 -43.38 1.79 2.49
CA MET A 151 -43.52 0.38 2.14
C MET A 151 -44.75 -0.24 2.78
N TYR A 152 -45.47 -1.00 1.97
CA TYR A 152 -46.44 -2.00 2.36
C TYR A 152 -45.68 -3.26 2.74
N SER A 153 -45.90 -3.78 3.95
CA SER A 153 -45.18 -4.93 4.50
C SER A 153 -45.96 -6.22 4.27
N VAL A 154 -45.49 -7.06 3.34
CA VAL A 154 -46.08 -8.39 3.10
C VAL A 154 -45.94 -9.26 4.35
N HIS A 155 -44.83 -9.13 5.08
CA HIS A 155 -44.59 -9.86 6.33
C HIS A 155 -45.62 -9.51 7.41
N ASP A 156 -45.87 -8.22 7.63
CA ASP A 156 -46.76 -7.77 8.70
C ASP A 156 -48.22 -8.10 8.37
N LEU A 157 -48.62 -7.94 7.09
CA LEU A 157 -49.92 -8.42 6.63
C LEU A 157 -50.08 -9.92 6.85
N SER A 158 -49.08 -10.71 6.47
CA SER A 158 -49.13 -12.18 6.57
C SER A 158 -49.23 -12.62 8.02
N SER A 159 -48.46 -11.98 8.90
CA SER A 159 -48.49 -12.24 10.35
C SER A 159 -49.86 -11.90 10.95
N LEU A 160 -50.44 -10.76 10.57
CA LEU A 160 -51.78 -10.35 11.00
C LEU A 160 -52.86 -11.31 10.50
N THR A 161 -52.77 -11.73 9.24
CA THR A 161 -53.69 -12.70 8.62
C THR A 161 -53.63 -14.06 9.31
N ALA A 162 -52.43 -14.56 9.60
CA ALA A 162 -52.24 -15.78 10.36
C ALA A 162 -52.85 -15.67 11.76
N GLY A 163 -52.69 -14.52 12.42
CA GLY A 163 -53.34 -14.23 13.70
C GLY A 163 -54.87 -14.30 13.64
N VAL A 164 -55.48 -13.76 12.58
CA VAL A 164 -56.93 -13.87 12.34
C VAL A 164 -57.35 -15.32 12.12
N ALA A 165 -56.60 -16.08 11.32
CA ALA A 165 -56.88 -17.50 11.09
C ALA A 165 -56.81 -18.31 12.40
N ILE A 166 -55.83 -18.04 13.26
CA ILE A 166 -55.69 -18.68 14.57
C ILE A 166 -56.89 -18.37 15.47
N ARG A 167 -57.38 -17.12 15.47
CA ARG A 167 -58.59 -16.72 16.24
C ARG A 167 -59.83 -17.49 15.80
N ILE A 168 -60.01 -17.66 14.49
CA ILE A 168 -61.12 -18.46 13.93
C ILE A 168 -61.00 -19.93 14.32
N LEU A 169 -59.80 -20.51 14.22
CA LEU A 169 -59.55 -21.90 14.67
C LEU A 169 -59.77 -22.06 16.18
N GLY A 170 -59.56 -21.01 16.95
CA GLY A 170 -59.87 -20.93 18.38
C GLY A 170 -61.37 -20.77 18.71
N GLY A 171 -62.24 -20.68 17.71
CA GLY A 171 -63.69 -20.62 17.88
C GLY A 171 -64.31 -19.22 17.82
N GLU A 172 -63.52 -18.17 17.58
CA GLU A 172 -64.06 -16.83 17.37
C GLU A 172 -64.79 -16.73 16.02
N LYS A 173 -65.94 -16.04 15.99
CA LYS A 173 -66.72 -15.89 14.77
C LYS A 173 -66.02 -14.90 13.82
N PRO A 174 -65.81 -15.24 12.53
CA PRO A 174 -65.15 -14.35 11.58
C PRO A 174 -65.79 -12.97 11.48
N GLY A 175 -67.13 -12.89 11.45
CA GLY A 175 -67.86 -11.63 11.37
C GLY A 175 -67.57 -10.65 12.52
N ASP A 176 -67.17 -11.15 13.69
CA ASP A 176 -66.82 -10.34 14.86
C ASP A 176 -65.36 -9.83 14.81
N ILE A 177 -64.51 -10.46 14.01
CA ILE A 177 -63.11 -10.07 13.84
C ILE A 177 -63.04 -8.89 12.88
N LYS A 178 -62.98 -7.66 13.43
CA LYS A 178 -62.78 -6.43 12.66
C LYS A 178 -61.34 -5.97 12.76
N ILE A 179 -60.62 -5.99 11.64
CA ILE A 179 -59.24 -5.54 11.52
C ILE A 179 -59.21 -4.23 10.73
N PRO A 180 -58.60 -3.16 11.25
CA PRO A 180 -58.37 -1.94 10.47
C PRO A 180 -57.50 -2.24 9.24
N SER A 181 -57.77 -1.55 8.12
CA SER A 181 -56.96 -1.70 6.91
C SER A 181 -55.48 -1.42 7.19
N VAL A 182 -54.62 -2.34 6.77
CA VAL A 182 -53.17 -2.20 6.87
C VAL A 182 -52.73 -1.08 5.94
N ARG A 183 -52.02 -0.09 6.51
CA ARG A 183 -51.45 1.05 5.78
C ARG A 183 -49.95 0.86 5.58
N TYR A 184 -49.32 1.75 4.81
CA TYR A 184 -47.86 1.78 4.68
C TYR A 184 -47.17 1.93 6.03
N ALA A 185 -46.13 1.12 6.22
CA ALA A 185 -45.20 1.19 7.32
C ALA A 185 -44.22 2.37 7.14
N ASP A 186 -43.21 2.42 8.01
CA ASP A 186 -42.14 3.40 7.89
C ASP A 186 -41.42 3.26 6.54
N PRO A 187 -41.07 4.39 5.88
CA PRO A 187 -40.39 4.35 4.60
C PRO A 187 -39.06 3.59 4.66
N LYS A 188 -38.79 2.76 3.65
CA LYS A 188 -37.53 2.04 3.50
C LYS A 188 -36.84 2.51 2.23
N PHE A 189 -35.52 2.68 2.30
CA PHE A 189 -34.69 3.11 1.18
C PHE A 189 -33.45 2.23 1.03
N ASP A 190 -33.09 1.91 -0.21
CA ASP A 190 -31.88 1.15 -0.53
C ASP A 190 -30.69 2.09 -0.65
N TRP A 191 -29.71 1.94 0.24
CA TRP A 191 -28.53 2.80 0.28
C TRP A 191 -27.77 2.80 -1.06
N ARG A 192 -27.71 1.67 -1.77
CA ARG A 192 -26.97 1.57 -3.05
C ARG A 192 -27.63 2.40 -4.13
N GLU A 193 -28.96 2.39 -4.19
CA GLU A 193 -29.72 3.22 -5.13
C GLU A 193 -29.67 4.70 -4.73
N LEU A 194 -29.70 5.02 -3.42
CA LEU A 194 -29.45 6.40 -2.96
C LEU A 194 -28.08 6.90 -3.44
N GLN A 195 -27.02 6.07 -3.36
CA GLN A 195 -25.70 6.44 -3.88
C GLN A 195 -25.69 6.55 -5.41
N ARG A 196 -26.28 5.59 -6.12
CA ARG A 196 -26.35 5.58 -7.60
C ARG A 196 -26.95 6.88 -8.14
N TRP A 197 -28.03 7.34 -7.52
CA TRP A 197 -28.75 8.54 -7.93
C TRP A 197 -28.29 9.81 -7.23
N HIS A 198 -27.27 9.73 -6.38
CA HIS A 198 -26.76 10.86 -5.58
C HIS A 198 -27.86 11.54 -4.75
N ILE A 199 -28.78 10.73 -4.21
CA ILE A 199 -29.89 11.17 -3.37
C ILE A 199 -29.36 11.40 -1.95
N SER A 200 -29.54 12.62 -1.45
CA SER A 200 -29.17 12.99 -0.09
C SER A 200 -30.07 12.31 0.94
N GLU A 201 -29.48 11.67 1.95
CA GLU A 201 -30.23 11.10 3.08
C GLU A 201 -31.03 12.18 3.86
N ASN A 202 -30.64 13.46 3.77
CA ASN A 202 -31.37 14.57 4.38
C ASN A 202 -32.73 14.85 3.71
N ASN A 203 -32.93 14.35 2.49
CA ASN A 203 -34.20 14.48 1.79
C ASN A 203 -35.21 13.40 2.21
N LEU A 204 -34.78 12.39 2.96
CA LEU A 204 -35.64 11.27 3.33
C LEU A 204 -36.69 11.72 4.37
N PRO A 205 -37.93 11.20 4.30
CA PRO A 205 -38.95 11.45 5.31
C PRO A 205 -38.49 11.08 6.74
N PRO A 206 -39.02 11.72 7.79
CA PRO A 206 -38.79 11.28 9.16
C PRO A 206 -39.20 9.81 9.36
N GLY A 207 -38.40 9.06 10.14
CA GLY A 207 -38.63 7.62 10.38
C GLY A 207 -38.12 6.70 9.26
N SER A 208 -37.50 7.25 8.21
CA SER A 208 -36.95 6.45 7.10
C SER A 208 -35.85 5.50 7.55
N GLN A 209 -35.94 4.25 7.12
CA GLN A 209 -34.92 3.23 7.33
C GLN A 209 -34.06 3.07 6.07
N VAL A 210 -32.76 3.30 6.20
CA VAL A 210 -31.80 3.11 5.11
C VAL A 210 -31.12 1.75 5.26
N LEU A 211 -31.40 0.84 4.33
CA LEU A 211 -30.96 -0.54 4.33
C LEU A 211 -29.84 -0.78 3.30
N PHE A 212 -29.17 -1.94 3.38
CA PHE A 212 -28.08 -2.34 2.48
C PHE A 212 -26.87 -1.39 2.45
N ARG A 213 -26.54 -0.75 3.58
CA ARG A 213 -25.28 0.02 3.70
C ARG A 213 -24.09 -0.90 3.50
N GLU A 214 -23.25 -0.60 2.51
CA GLU A 214 -21.98 -1.32 2.36
C GLU A 214 -20.94 -0.72 3.34
N PRO A 215 -20.30 -1.54 4.18
CA PRO A 215 -19.25 -1.06 5.05
C PRO A 215 -18.11 -0.50 4.20
N GLY A 216 -17.77 0.78 4.43
CA GLY A 216 -16.68 1.43 3.70
C GLY A 216 -15.35 0.68 3.82
N LEU A 217 -14.42 0.95 2.90
CA LEU A 217 -13.11 0.28 2.84
C LEU A 217 -12.38 0.31 4.19
N TRP A 218 -12.49 1.40 4.95
CA TRP A 218 -11.92 1.49 6.29
C TRP A 218 -12.57 0.51 7.27
N ALA A 219 -13.90 0.47 7.34
CA ALA A 219 -14.61 -0.47 8.21
C ALA A 219 -14.23 -1.93 7.89
N LYS A 220 -14.08 -2.25 6.60
CA LYS A 220 -13.72 -3.59 6.13
C LYS A 220 -12.24 -3.95 6.32
N TYR A 221 -11.32 -2.99 6.17
CA TYR A 221 -9.87 -3.25 6.07
C TYR A 221 -8.99 -2.57 7.14
N HIS A 222 -9.56 -1.94 8.17
CA HIS A 222 -8.79 -1.21 9.20
C HIS A 222 -7.71 -2.08 9.88
N TRP A 223 -7.98 -3.37 10.13
CA TRP A 223 -7.01 -4.27 10.73
C TRP A 223 -5.84 -4.58 9.79
N GLN A 224 -6.12 -4.84 8.51
CA GLN A 224 -5.12 -5.09 7.48
C GLN A 224 -4.25 -3.83 7.25
N ALA A 225 -4.88 -2.65 7.20
CA ALA A 225 -4.17 -1.38 7.10
C ALA A 225 -3.24 -1.13 8.31
N SER A 226 -3.71 -1.46 9.52
CA SER A 226 -2.89 -1.37 10.74
C SER A 226 -1.70 -2.32 10.70
N LEU A 227 -1.89 -3.55 10.22
CA LEU A 227 -0.82 -4.54 10.07
C LEU A 227 0.23 -4.10 9.05
N ILE A 228 -0.18 -3.63 7.87
CA ILE A 228 0.74 -3.11 6.84
C ILE A 228 1.55 -1.94 7.39
N THR A 229 0.89 -1.01 8.08
CA THR A 229 1.56 0.13 8.72
C THR A 229 2.58 -0.33 9.75
N GLY A 230 2.23 -1.31 10.59
CA GLY A 230 3.15 -1.92 11.55
C GLY A 230 4.38 -2.56 10.89
N VAL A 231 4.19 -3.30 9.80
CA VAL A 231 5.31 -3.90 9.03
C VAL A 231 6.23 -2.82 8.45
N ILE A 232 5.68 -1.75 7.88
CA ILE A 232 6.46 -0.63 7.33
C ILE A 232 7.29 0.04 8.42
N LEU A 233 6.72 0.26 9.61
CA LEU A 233 7.44 0.86 10.74
C LEU A 233 8.57 -0.05 11.23
N ILE A 234 8.33 -1.35 11.37
CA ILE A 234 9.35 -2.31 11.77
C ILE A 234 10.49 -2.36 10.75
N GLN A 235 10.16 -2.42 9.45
CA GLN A 235 11.17 -2.37 8.39
C GLN A 235 11.97 -1.06 8.43
N GLY A 236 11.32 0.08 8.67
CA GLY A 236 11.99 1.37 8.83
C GLY A 236 12.99 1.38 9.98
N VAL A 237 12.62 0.81 11.13
CA VAL A 237 13.51 0.67 12.30
C VAL A 237 14.70 -0.24 11.98
N LEU A 238 14.46 -1.40 11.34
CA LEU A 238 15.51 -2.34 10.96
C LEU A 238 16.50 -1.72 9.96
N ILE A 239 16.01 -1.05 8.92
CA ILE A 239 16.84 -0.38 7.93
C ILE A 239 17.68 0.72 8.58
N SER A 240 17.09 1.53 9.47
CA SER A 240 17.81 2.56 10.22
C SER A 240 18.93 1.96 11.09
N GLY A 241 18.64 0.86 11.79
CA GLY A 241 19.62 0.11 12.58
C GLY A 241 20.79 -0.40 11.74
N LEU A 242 20.51 -1.02 10.59
CA LEU A 242 21.54 -1.53 9.66
C LEU A 242 22.41 -0.40 9.09
N LEU A 243 21.82 0.74 8.74
CA LEU A 243 22.56 1.91 8.25
C LEU A 243 23.47 2.49 9.34
N HIS A 244 22.99 2.54 10.59
CA HIS A 244 23.78 2.99 11.73
C HIS A 244 24.95 2.06 12.02
N GLU A 245 24.73 0.74 12.02
CA GLU A 245 25.79 -0.25 12.21
C GLU A 245 26.83 -0.16 11.09
N ARG A 246 26.38 -0.07 9.83
CA ARG A 246 27.28 0.08 8.67
C ARG A 246 28.12 1.35 8.77
N ARG A 247 27.53 2.46 9.22
CA ARG A 247 28.25 3.72 9.44
C ARG A 247 29.29 3.58 10.56
N ARG A 248 28.93 2.96 11.69
CA ARG A 248 29.87 2.68 12.79
C ARG A 248 31.04 1.81 12.34
N ARG A 249 30.79 0.72 11.62
CA ARG A 249 31.83 -0.17 11.08
C ARG A 249 32.80 0.59 10.17
N ARG A 250 32.28 1.41 9.25
CA ARG A 250 33.11 2.18 8.33
C ARG A 250 34.00 3.20 9.05
N VAL A 251 33.47 3.88 10.08
CA VAL A 251 34.27 4.82 10.89
C VAL A 251 35.38 4.07 11.63
N ALA A 252 35.07 2.93 12.26
CA ALA A 252 36.06 2.12 12.96
C ALA A 252 37.15 1.57 12.01
N GLU A 253 36.78 1.17 10.79
CA GLU A 253 37.75 0.70 9.79
C GLU A 253 38.70 1.81 9.33
N VAL A 254 38.18 3.02 9.12
CA VAL A 254 39.00 4.20 8.76
C VAL A 254 39.98 4.53 9.88
N GLU A 255 39.51 4.56 11.14
CA GLU A 255 40.36 4.83 12.29
C GLU A 255 41.43 3.76 12.48
N PHE A 256 41.08 2.49 12.32
CA PHE A 256 42.03 1.38 12.37
C PHE A 256 43.13 1.51 11.30
N ARG A 257 42.76 1.85 10.06
CA ARG A 257 43.73 2.08 8.98
C ARG A 257 44.67 3.26 9.27
N GLN A 258 44.14 4.33 9.86
CA GLN A 258 44.96 5.48 10.25
C GLN A 258 46.00 5.10 11.30
N ARG A 259 45.60 4.36 12.35
CA ARG A 259 46.53 3.87 13.39
C ARG A 259 47.60 2.93 12.82
N LEU A 260 47.24 2.03 11.91
CA LEU A 260 48.19 1.15 11.21
C LEU A 260 49.22 1.95 10.40
N ALA A 261 48.79 2.98 9.68
CA ALA A 261 49.68 3.85 8.92
C ALA A 261 50.63 4.64 9.83
N GLU A 262 50.15 5.10 10.99
CA GLU A 262 50.96 5.79 12.00
C GLU A 262 52.01 4.85 12.62
N LEU A 263 51.61 3.63 13.01
CA LEU A 263 52.53 2.61 13.51
C LEU A 263 53.61 2.24 12.47
N ALA A 264 53.22 2.06 11.20
CA ALA A 264 54.18 1.80 10.13
C ALA A 264 55.18 2.96 9.97
N ARG A 265 54.71 4.21 10.11
CA ARG A 265 55.56 5.40 10.08
C ARG A 265 56.53 5.43 11.26
N LEU A 266 56.08 5.12 12.47
CA LEU A 266 56.92 5.09 13.68
C LEU A 266 57.97 3.98 13.58
N ASN A 267 57.59 2.76 13.19
CA ASN A 267 58.54 1.66 12.97
C ASN A 267 59.63 2.03 11.96
N ARG A 268 59.29 2.75 10.88
CA ARG A 268 60.28 3.22 9.91
C ARG A 268 61.25 4.24 10.51
N HIS A 269 60.79 5.11 11.42
CA HIS A 269 61.67 6.07 12.11
C HIS A 269 62.61 5.37 13.09
N SER A 270 62.11 4.39 13.86
CA SER A 270 62.95 3.64 14.80
C SER A 270 64.03 2.84 14.08
N ALA A 271 63.67 2.12 13.01
CA ALA A 271 64.64 1.41 12.17
C ALA A 271 65.69 2.36 11.55
N PHE A 272 65.26 3.57 11.15
CA PHE A 272 66.17 4.58 10.62
C PHE A 272 67.13 5.14 11.69
N SER A 273 66.66 5.32 12.93
CA SER A 273 67.49 5.79 14.04
C SER A 273 68.60 4.80 14.40
N GLU A 274 68.29 3.50 14.44
CA GLU A 274 69.28 2.45 14.72
C GLU A 274 70.35 2.37 13.63
N LEU A 275 69.95 2.42 12.36
CA LEU A 275 70.87 2.43 11.22
C LEU A 275 71.77 3.68 11.21
N THR A 276 71.22 4.85 11.56
CA THR A 276 71.99 6.10 11.58
C THR A 276 73.13 6.07 12.59
N THR A 277 72.89 5.50 13.78
CA THR A 277 73.94 5.32 14.81
C THR A 277 75.04 4.37 14.34
N SER A 278 74.68 3.25 13.71
CA SER A 278 75.66 2.31 13.14
C SER A 278 76.52 2.97 12.05
N ILE A 279 75.89 3.74 11.15
CA ILE A 279 76.58 4.42 10.06
C ILE A 279 77.50 5.52 10.60
N ALA A 280 77.07 6.26 11.63
CA ALA A 280 77.92 7.26 12.27
C ALA A 280 79.20 6.62 12.85
N HIS A 281 79.07 5.45 13.49
CA HIS A 281 80.24 4.70 13.96
C HIS A 281 81.13 4.20 12.81
N GLU A 282 80.55 3.70 11.73
CA GLU A 282 81.31 3.18 10.58
C GLU A 282 82.01 4.29 9.76
N ILE A 283 81.50 5.53 9.76
CA ILE A 283 82.16 6.71 9.17
C ILE A 283 83.29 7.21 10.08
N ASN A 284 83.06 7.25 11.39
CA ASN A 284 84.04 7.78 12.34
C ASN A 284 85.30 6.91 12.42
N GLN A 285 85.21 5.60 12.14
CA GLN A 285 86.36 4.70 12.11
C GLN A 285 87.45 5.11 11.09
N PRO A 286 87.18 5.17 9.77
CA PRO A 286 88.19 5.60 8.79
C PRO A 286 88.63 7.04 9.01
N LEU A 287 87.73 7.94 9.43
CA LEU A 287 88.10 9.33 9.73
C LEU A 287 89.09 9.42 10.90
N GLY A 288 88.89 8.61 11.95
CA GLY A 288 89.83 8.50 13.07
C GLY A 288 91.18 7.96 12.61
N SER A 289 91.19 6.89 11.81
CA SER A 289 92.42 6.31 11.24
C SER A 289 93.17 7.30 10.34
N ILE A 290 92.47 8.06 9.49
CA ILE A 290 93.05 9.13 8.66
C ILE A 290 93.75 10.17 9.55
N LEU A 291 93.08 10.66 10.59
CA LEU A 291 93.63 11.68 11.49
C LEU A 291 94.88 11.18 12.22
N THR A 292 94.82 10.00 12.83
CA THR A 292 95.96 9.41 13.54
C THR A 292 97.14 9.15 12.61
N ASN A 293 96.89 8.66 11.41
CA ASN A 293 97.92 8.44 10.40
C ASN A 293 98.54 9.77 9.94
N ALA A 294 97.74 10.81 9.74
CA ALA A 294 98.24 12.13 9.37
C ALA A 294 99.13 12.74 10.47
N GLU A 295 98.72 12.66 11.73
CA GLU A 295 99.51 13.10 12.89
C GLU A 295 100.83 12.32 13.01
N THR A 296 100.79 11.00 12.78
CA THR A 296 101.98 10.13 12.80
C THR A 296 102.95 10.50 11.68
N ALA A 297 102.45 10.69 10.44
CA ALA A 297 103.27 11.16 9.33
C ALA A 297 103.91 12.53 9.63
N GLU A 298 103.16 13.45 10.24
CA GLU A 298 103.68 14.77 10.63
C GLU A 298 104.81 14.66 11.67
N LEU A 299 104.65 13.81 12.68
CA LEU A 299 105.68 13.55 13.70
C LEU A 299 106.94 12.95 13.07
N MET A 300 106.78 11.98 12.16
CA MET A 300 107.90 11.32 11.48
C MET A 300 108.68 12.28 10.59
N LEU A 301 107.99 13.16 9.86
CA LEU A 301 108.61 14.18 9.01
C LEU A 301 109.38 15.25 9.80
N LYS A 302 109.05 15.47 11.07
CA LYS A 302 109.76 16.39 11.98
C LYS A 302 111.02 15.79 12.61
N SER A 303 111.28 14.50 12.43
CA SER A 303 112.46 13.82 13.00
C SER A 303 113.75 14.16 12.25
N SER A 304 114.91 14.03 12.91
CA SER A 304 116.22 14.44 12.37
C SER A 304 116.69 13.61 11.15
N SER A 305 116.08 12.44 10.90
CA SER A 305 116.36 11.57 9.75
C SER A 305 115.06 10.82 9.34
N PRO A 306 114.14 11.48 8.61
CA PRO A 306 112.82 10.93 8.33
C PRO A 306 112.88 9.73 7.38
N ASN A 307 112.19 8.64 7.73
CA ASN A 307 112.00 7.48 6.87
C ASN A 307 110.88 7.75 5.85
N LEU A 308 111.26 8.22 4.66
CA LEU A 308 110.31 8.61 3.63
C LEU A 308 109.48 7.45 3.06
N GLU A 309 109.97 6.21 3.13
CA GLU A 309 109.19 5.05 2.63
C GLU A 309 108.02 4.72 3.58
N GLU A 310 108.24 4.82 4.88
CA GLU A 310 107.19 4.61 5.89
C GLU A 310 106.14 5.73 5.88
N VAL A 311 106.54 6.99 5.64
CA VAL A 311 105.59 8.10 5.40
C VAL A 311 104.73 7.85 4.15
N LYS A 312 105.31 7.26 3.10
CA LYS A 312 104.58 6.93 1.87
C LYS A 312 103.58 5.79 2.08
N GLU A 313 103.89 4.82 2.92
CA GLU A 313 102.94 3.78 3.37
C GLU A 313 101.77 4.41 4.15
N ILE A 314 102.06 5.32 5.09
CA ILE A 314 101.04 6.05 5.85
C ILE A 314 100.12 6.87 4.93
N LEU A 315 100.67 7.55 3.91
CA LEU A 315 99.87 8.27 2.91
C LEU A 315 98.98 7.34 2.07
N SER A 316 99.46 6.12 1.78
CA SER A 316 98.66 5.09 1.10
C SER A 316 97.49 4.61 1.98
N ASP A 317 97.72 4.46 3.28
CA ASP A 317 96.70 4.10 4.24
C ASP A 317 95.63 5.20 4.40
N ILE A 318 96.04 6.47 4.51
CA ILE A 318 95.13 7.63 4.51
C ILE A 318 94.23 7.62 3.26
N LYS A 319 94.82 7.41 2.07
CA LYS A 319 94.07 7.37 0.81
C LYS A 319 93.05 6.23 0.79
N ARG A 320 93.41 5.06 1.32
CA ARG A 320 92.52 3.90 1.40
C ARG A 320 91.34 4.17 2.34
N ASP A 321 91.59 4.75 3.50
CA ASP A 321 90.56 5.06 4.48
C ASP A 321 89.64 6.21 4.03
N ASP A 322 90.15 7.20 3.30
CA ASP A 322 89.33 8.26 2.68
C ASP A 322 88.35 7.70 1.64
N GLN A 323 88.82 6.77 0.80
CA GLN A 323 87.98 6.07 -0.16
C GLN A 323 86.90 5.24 0.54
N ARG A 324 87.25 4.57 1.65
CA ARG A 324 86.30 3.80 2.46
C ARG A 324 85.24 4.70 3.10
N ALA A 325 85.64 5.83 3.70
CA ALA A 325 84.69 6.82 4.26
C ALA A 325 83.73 7.34 3.18
N SER A 326 84.25 7.67 2.00
CA SER A 326 83.47 8.10 0.84
C SER A 326 82.45 7.04 0.37
N GLU A 327 82.82 5.77 0.40
CA GLU A 327 81.90 4.68 0.04
C GLU A 327 80.76 4.55 1.05
N VAL A 328 81.04 4.64 2.36
CA VAL A 328 80.02 4.60 3.42
C VAL A 328 79.05 5.77 3.27
N ILE A 329 79.55 6.98 3.00
CA ILE A 329 78.71 8.18 2.75
C ILE A 329 77.84 7.98 1.50
N ARG A 330 78.37 7.39 0.43
CA ARG A 330 77.60 7.09 -0.79
C ARG A 330 76.45 6.13 -0.51
N ARG A 331 76.69 5.07 0.27
CA ARG A 331 75.66 4.09 0.69
C ARG A 331 74.58 4.75 1.55
N LEU A 332 74.96 5.58 2.53
CA LEU A 332 74.02 6.36 3.35
C LEU A 332 73.12 7.27 2.49
N ARG A 333 73.70 7.99 1.53
CA ARG A 333 72.94 8.87 0.63
C ARG A 333 71.94 8.09 -0.24
N SER A 334 72.29 6.87 -0.66
CA SER A 334 71.39 5.98 -1.39
C SER A 334 70.19 5.53 -0.55
N LEU A 335 70.40 5.19 0.73
CA LEU A 335 69.32 4.83 1.66
C LEU A 335 68.38 5.99 1.98
N LEU A 336 68.91 7.23 1.97
CA LEU A 336 68.16 8.47 2.23
C LEU A 336 67.43 9.02 1.00
N LYS A 337 67.77 8.55 -0.21
CA LYS A 337 67.15 9.06 -1.44
C LYS A 337 65.71 8.58 -1.49
N LYS A 338 64.76 9.52 -1.38
CA LYS A 338 63.34 9.34 -1.72
C LYS A 338 63.22 9.13 -3.24
N THR A 339 63.63 7.98 -3.74
CA THR A 339 63.22 7.55 -5.08
C THR A 339 61.84 6.91 -4.90
N PRO A 340 60.79 7.31 -5.64
CA PRO A 340 59.54 6.56 -5.65
C PRO A 340 59.88 5.11 -6.00
N PHE A 341 59.26 4.16 -5.30
CA PHE A 341 59.39 2.73 -5.65
C PHE A 341 58.95 2.57 -7.11
N GLU A 342 59.91 2.38 -8.02
CA GLU A 342 59.59 1.96 -9.38
C GLU A 342 59.26 0.47 -9.32
N VAL A 343 57.99 0.17 -9.60
CA VAL A 343 57.55 -1.19 -9.84
C VAL A 343 58.19 -1.61 -11.16
N ARG A 344 59.14 -2.53 -11.10
CA ARG A 344 59.77 -3.16 -12.25
C ARG A 344 59.62 -4.67 -12.11
N ASP A 345 59.53 -5.37 -13.23
CA ASP A 345 59.62 -6.82 -13.21
C ASP A 345 61.03 -7.22 -12.75
N VAL A 346 61.09 -8.03 -11.71
CA VAL A 346 62.33 -8.54 -11.12
C VAL A 346 62.25 -10.04 -11.04
N ASP A 347 63.33 -10.72 -11.43
CA ASP A 347 63.49 -12.14 -11.15
C ASP A 347 63.75 -12.31 -9.64
N LEU A 348 62.80 -12.97 -8.97
CA LEU A 348 62.87 -13.25 -7.54
C LEU A 348 64.06 -14.14 -7.19
N ASN A 349 64.43 -15.10 -8.05
CA ASN A 349 65.55 -15.99 -7.80
C ASN A 349 66.88 -15.24 -7.85
N ASP A 350 67.04 -14.31 -8.79
CA ASP A 350 68.24 -13.47 -8.88
C ASP A 350 68.33 -12.49 -7.70
N THR A 351 67.20 -11.90 -7.32
CA THR A 351 67.14 -11.00 -6.15
C THR A 351 67.50 -11.76 -4.87
N ILE A 352 66.98 -12.97 -4.68
CA ILE A 352 67.31 -13.83 -3.53
C ILE A 352 68.81 -14.17 -3.52
N ARG A 353 69.40 -14.52 -4.68
CA ARG A 353 70.84 -14.80 -4.78
C ARG A 353 71.71 -13.58 -4.45
N GLU A 354 71.30 -12.39 -4.88
CA GLU A 354 72.00 -11.16 -4.56
C GLU A 354 71.96 -10.85 -3.06
N VAL A 355 70.79 -10.96 -2.43
CA VAL A 355 70.62 -10.75 -0.98
C VAL A 355 71.42 -11.77 -0.17
N ILE A 356 71.41 -13.04 -0.57
CA ILE A 356 72.17 -14.08 0.13
C ILE A 356 73.67 -13.82 0.04
N ARG A 357 74.20 -13.43 -1.13
CA ARG A 357 75.62 -13.03 -1.26
C ARG A 357 75.95 -11.84 -0.38
N PHE A 358 75.06 -10.87 -0.29
CA PHE A 358 75.24 -9.69 0.54
C PHE A 358 75.29 -10.03 2.04
N VAL A 359 74.40 -10.91 2.50
CA VAL A 359 74.30 -11.28 3.93
C VAL A 359 75.26 -12.41 4.31
N ALA A 360 75.81 -13.15 3.34
CA ALA A 360 76.73 -14.27 3.59
C ALA A 360 77.96 -13.85 4.41
N ALA A 361 78.52 -12.65 4.16
CA ALA A 361 79.65 -12.14 4.92
C ALA A 361 79.31 -11.92 6.41
N LEU A 362 78.09 -11.45 6.70
CA LEU A 362 77.58 -11.25 8.05
C LEU A 362 77.20 -12.56 8.73
N ALA A 363 76.61 -13.49 7.98
CA ALA A 363 76.24 -14.81 8.47
C ALA A 363 77.49 -15.63 8.84
N HIS A 364 78.55 -15.56 8.03
CA HIS A 364 79.82 -16.21 8.32
C HIS A 364 80.50 -15.64 9.57
N GLY A 365 80.46 -14.31 9.76
CA GLY A 365 80.98 -13.66 10.96
C GLY A 365 80.21 -13.95 12.25
N ARG A 366 79.02 -14.56 12.15
CA ARG A 366 78.15 -14.92 13.30
C ARG A 366 77.90 -16.42 13.41
N ASP A 367 78.60 -17.23 12.62
CA ASP A 367 78.48 -18.70 12.58
C ASP A 367 77.05 -19.19 12.27
N ILE A 368 76.35 -18.48 11.37
CA ILE A 368 74.98 -18.79 10.94
C ILE A 368 75.01 -19.45 9.56
N GLU A 369 74.44 -20.66 9.45
CA GLU A 369 74.27 -21.37 8.18
C GLU A 369 73.03 -20.84 7.42
N LEU A 370 73.23 -20.28 6.23
CA LEU A 370 72.15 -19.85 5.35
C LEU A 370 71.74 -20.98 4.40
N ARG A 371 70.51 -21.48 4.53
CA ARG A 371 69.90 -22.42 3.59
C ARG A 371 68.89 -21.72 2.70
N HIS A 372 68.96 -21.98 1.40
CA HIS A 372 68.07 -21.38 0.41
C HIS A 372 67.74 -22.39 -0.69
N ALA A 373 66.54 -22.25 -1.25
CA ALA A 373 66.10 -22.96 -2.44
C ALA A 373 65.54 -21.93 -3.41
N THR A 374 66.08 -21.90 -4.63
CA THR A 374 65.56 -21.10 -5.75
C THR A 374 64.99 -22.07 -6.78
N THR A 375 63.88 -21.73 -7.41
CA THR A 375 63.28 -22.55 -8.48
C THR A 375 64.11 -22.35 -9.75
N SER A 376 64.49 -23.43 -10.45
CA SER A 376 65.05 -23.30 -11.80
C SER A 376 63.94 -22.83 -12.74
N ALA A 377 64.25 -21.84 -13.59
CA ALA A 377 63.34 -21.29 -14.58
C ALA A 377 62.78 -22.36 -15.53
#